data_AF-A0A952NNR6-F1
#
_entry.id   AF-A0A952NNR6-F1
#
_cell.length_a   1.000
_cell.length_b   1.000
_cell.length_c   1.000
_cell.angle_alpha   90.00
_cell.angle_beta   90.00
_cell.angle_gamma   90.00
#
_symmetry.space_group_name_H-M   'P 1'
#
loop_
_entity.id
_entity.type
_entity.pdbx_description
1 polymer ?
#
loop_
_entity_poly.entity_id
_entity_poly.type
_entity_poly.pdbx_seq_one_letter_code
_entity_poly.pdbx_strand_id
1 'polypeptide(L)'
;MLLKKPSSLSHEQFAQLGEALAYLSEMQKIVIEMRFWQDMSIQEIANRIRLNWQSTDDLIQSAINHLRVRLLQYAGLPVTGKSAKIYQLKNGLAA
;
A
#
# COMPACT_ATOMS: atom_id res chain seq x y z
N MET A 1 -7.42 -11.95 -2.44
CA MET A 1 -6.15 -11.98 -1.70
C MET A 1 -6.33 -12.78 -0.41
N LEU A 2 -5.74 -13.97 -0.30
CA LEU A 2 -5.69 -14.74 0.96
C LEU A 2 -4.33 -14.48 1.61
N LEU A 3 -4.27 -13.45 2.46
CA LEU A 3 -3.07 -13.13 3.23
C LEU A 3 -2.85 -14.24 4.26
N LYS A 4 -1.72 -14.95 4.19
CA LYS A 4 -1.28 -15.80 5.30
C LYS A 4 -0.57 -14.91 6.33
N LYS A 5 -0.96 -15.03 7.60
CA LYS A 5 -0.34 -14.28 8.70
C LYS A 5 1.13 -14.71 8.87
N PRO A 6 2.11 -13.80 8.71
CA PRO A 6 3.49 -14.10 9.06
C PRO A 6 3.62 -14.42 10.56
N SER A 7 4.52 -15.34 10.92
CA SER A 7 4.85 -15.61 12.32
C SER A 7 5.46 -14.40 13.02
N SER A 8 6.11 -13.50 12.26
CA SER A 8 6.72 -12.26 12.74
C SER A 8 5.74 -11.15 13.10
N LEU A 9 4.47 -11.25 12.70
CA LEU A 9 3.45 -10.26 13.04
C LEU A 9 2.53 -10.76 14.15
N SER A 10 2.21 -9.87 15.09
CA SER A 10 1.15 -10.12 16.06
C SER A 10 -0.21 -10.25 15.36
N HIS A 11 -1.19 -10.82 16.05
CA HIS A 11 -2.56 -10.91 15.52
C HIS A 11 -3.12 -9.52 15.22
N GLU A 12 -2.90 -8.56 16.12
CA GLU A 12 -3.33 -7.17 15.97
C GLU A 12 -2.67 -6.48 14.76
N GLN A 13 -1.34 -6.59 14.62
CA GLN A 13 -0.62 -6.01 13.48
C GLN A 13 -1.10 -6.59 12.15
N PHE A 14 -1.43 -7.88 12.13
CA PHE A 14 -1.98 -8.52 10.94
C PHE A 14 -3.41 -8.07 10.63
N ALA A 15 -4.25 -7.87 11.64
CA ALA A 15 -5.58 -7.30 11.47
C ALA A 15 -5.50 -5.86 10.93
N GLN A 16 -4.64 -5.02 11.51
CA GLN A 16 -4.38 -3.65 11.05
C GLN A 16 -3.87 -3.62 9.60
N LEU A 17 -2.99 -4.56 9.21
CA LEU A 17 -2.56 -4.70 7.83
C LEU A 17 -3.73 -5.07 6.90
N GLY A 18 -4.59 -6.01 7.33
CA GLY A 18 -5.81 -6.38 6.59
C GLY A 18 -6.73 -5.18 6.36
N GLU A 19 -6.99 -4.39 7.40
CA GLU A 19 -7.78 -3.17 7.30
C GLU A 19 -7.10 -2.11 6.42
N ALA A 20 -5.79 -1.91 6.56
CA ALA A 20 -5.04 -0.99 5.72
C ALA A 20 -5.10 -1.37 4.23
N LEU A 21 -5.00 -2.67 3.92
CA LEU A 21 -5.13 -3.20 2.56
C LEU A 21 -6.54 -3.00 1.98
N ALA A 22 -7.58 -2.99 2.81
CA ALA A 22 -8.95 -2.71 2.37
C ALA A 22 -9.13 -1.29 1.81
N TYR A 23 -8.29 -0.33 2.24
CA TYR A 23 -8.29 1.06 1.75
C TYR A 23 -7.61 1.28 0.39
N LEU A 24 -6.90 0.28 -0.13
CA LEU A 24 -6.31 0.36 -1.45
C LEU A 24 -7.40 0.24 -2.53
N SER A 25 -7.21 0.91 -3.67
CA SER A 25 -8.04 0.64 -4.84
C SER A 25 -7.79 -0.78 -5.34
N GLU A 26 -8.72 -1.33 -6.12
CA GLU A 26 -8.56 -2.69 -6.68
C GLU A 26 -7.26 -2.83 -7.47
N MET A 27 -6.91 -1.85 -8.29
CA MET A 27 -5.64 -1.88 -9.03
C MET A 27 -4.43 -1.83 -8.10
N GLN A 28 -4.48 -1.04 -7.02
CA GLN A 28 -3.41 -0.99 -6.02
C GLN A 28 -3.26 -2.32 -5.28
N LYS A 29 -4.35 -2.98 -4.91
CA LYS A 29 -4.32 -4.33 -4.30
C LYS A 29 -3.66 -5.32 -5.23
N ILE A 30 -4.02 -5.31 -6.51
CA ILE A 30 -3.48 -6.21 -7.53
C ILE A 30 -1.96 -6.05 -7.67
N VAL A 31 -1.46 -4.81 -7.83
CA VAL A 31 -0.01 -4.60 -8.01
C VAL A 31 0.79 -4.91 -6.74
N ILE A 32 0.22 -4.69 -5.55
CA ILE A 32 0.84 -5.08 -4.27
C ILE A 32 0.90 -6.59 -4.14
N GLU A 33 -0.18 -7.30 -4.50
CA GLU A 33 -0.19 -8.77 -4.49
C GLU A 33 0.87 -9.32 -5.46
N MET A 34 0.90 -8.84 -6.70
CA MET A 34 1.91 -9.27 -7.67
C MET A 34 3.32 -8.99 -7.18
N ARG A 35 3.57 -7.81 -6.61
CA ARG A 35 4.91 -7.39 -6.19
C ARG A 35 5.41 -8.17 -4.97
N PHE A 36 4.57 -8.38 -3.96
CA PHE A 36 5.02 -8.88 -2.65
C PHE A 36 4.60 -10.32 -2.35
N TRP A 37 3.55 -10.84 -3.00
CA TRP A 37 3.10 -12.23 -2.83
C TRP A 37 3.50 -13.14 -3.97
N GLN A 38 3.61 -12.60 -5.19
CA GLN A 38 3.99 -13.36 -6.38
C GLN A 38 5.45 -13.10 -6.80
N ASP A 39 6.16 -12.24 -6.06
CA ASP A 39 7.56 -11.85 -6.27
C ASP A 39 7.86 -11.34 -7.70
N MET A 40 6.86 -10.75 -8.36
CA MET A 40 7.04 -10.22 -9.71
C MET A 40 7.87 -8.93 -9.69
N SER A 41 8.74 -8.77 -10.67
CA SER A 41 9.43 -7.50 -10.95
C SER A 41 8.46 -6.43 -11.45
N ILE A 42 8.83 -5.16 -11.31
CA ILE A 42 8.02 -4.03 -11.81
C ILE A 42 7.78 -4.16 -13.32
N GLN A 43 8.77 -4.66 -14.08
CA GLN A 43 8.64 -4.88 -15.52
C GLN A 43 7.60 -5.97 -15.85
N GLU A 44 7.59 -7.09 -15.12
CA GLU A 44 6.61 -8.15 -15.32
C GLU A 44 5.20 -7.69 -14.96
N ILE A 45 5.06 -6.91 -13.88
CA ILE A 45 3.79 -6.31 -13.48
C ILE A 45 3.31 -5.34 -14.58
N ALA A 46 4.18 -4.44 -15.04
CA ALA A 46 3.88 -3.45 -16.08
C ALA A 46 3.36 -4.13 -17.35
N ASN A 47 4.05 -5.19 -17.80
CA ASN A 47 3.61 -6.00 -18.94
C ASN A 47 2.23 -6.65 -18.69
N ARG A 48 1.99 -7.16 -17.47
CA ARG A 48 0.75 -7.85 -17.11
C ARG A 48 -0.46 -6.91 -17.03
N ILE A 49 -0.27 -5.69 -16.53
CA ILE A 49 -1.34 -4.68 -16.40
C ILE A 49 -1.40 -3.71 -17.59
N ARG A 50 -0.54 -3.93 -18.60
CA ARG A 50 -0.43 -3.11 -19.83
C ARG A 50 -0.16 -1.63 -19.56
N LEU A 51 0.71 -1.35 -18.59
CA LEU A 51 1.25 -0.02 -18.32
C LEU A 51 2.74 0.01 -18.63
N ASN A 52 3.32 1.20 -18.73
CA ASN A 52 4.77 1.34 -18.77
C ASN A 52 5.38 1.15 -17.37
N TRP A 53 6.70 0.94 -17.34
CA TRP A 53 7.44 0.71 -16.10
C TRP A 53 7.25 1.84 -15.08
N GLN A 54 7.38 3.10 -15.51
CA GLN A 54 7.29 4.28 -14.62
C GLN A 54 5.92 4.40 -13.96
N SER A 55 4.84 4.31 -14.76
CA SER A 55 3.48 4.37 -14.24
C SER A 55 3.17 3.20 -13.30
N THR A 56 3.79 2.05 -13.53
CA THR A 56 3.65 0.88 -12.65
C THR A 56 4.39 1.09 -11.32
N ASP A 57 5.63 1.61 -11.36
CA ASP A 57 6.37 1.97 -10.15
C ASP A 57 5.61 3.03 -9.34
N ASP A 58 5.13 4.09 -9.99
CA ASP A 58 4.35 5.15 -9.33
C ASP A 58 3.09 4.59 -8.64
N LEU A 59 2.42 3.63 -9.28
CA LEU A 59 1.23 2.99 -8.73
C LEU A 59 1.57 2.13 -7.50
N ILE A 60 2.67 1.37 -7.56
CA ILE A 60 3.18 0.58 -6.43
C ILE A 60 3.58 1.51 -5.28
N GLN A 61 4.34 2.57 -5.56
CA GLN A 61 4.76 3.57 -4.55
C GLN A 61 3.54 4.26 -3.92
N SER A 62 2.53 4.61 -4.71
CA SER A 62 1.28 5.18 -4.23
C SER A 62 0.55 4.21 -3.27
N ALA A 63 0.46 2.93 -3.64
CA ALA A 63 -0.13 1.91 -2.79
C ALA A 63 0.65 1.73 -1.47
N ILE A 64 1.98 1.64 -1.52
CA ILE A 64 2.83 1.55 -0.32
C ILE A 64 2.65 2.77 0.57
N ASN A 65 2.57 3.98 -0.02
CA ASN A 65 2.35 5.19 0.75
C ASN A 65 0.97 5.21 1.42
N HIS A 66 -0.09 4.74 0.75
CA HIS A 66 -1.40 4.57 1.38
C HIS A 66 -1.35 3.61 2.57
N LEU A 67 -0.70 2.46 2.42
CA LEU A 67 -0.52 1.50 3.51
C LEU A 67 0.26 2.11 4.67
N ARG A 68 1.37 2.79 4.39
CA ARG A 68 2.20 3.45 5.42
C ARG A 68 1.40 4.47 6.22
N VAL A 69 0.62 5.32 5.55
CA VAL A 69 -0.23 6.32 6.22
C VAL A 69 -1.19 5.64 7.19
N ARG A 70 -1.86 4.57 6.76
CA ARG A 70 -2.83 3.85 7.62
C ARG A 70 -2.15 3.14 8.78
N LEU A 71 -1.05 2.43 8.52
CA LEU A 71 -0.34 1.71 9.58
C LEU A 71 0.25 2.66 10.64
N LEU A 72 0.74 3.84 10.22
CA LEU A 72 1.20 4.86 11.17
C LEU A 72 0.06 5.41 12.03
N GLN A 73 -1.14 5.60 11.46
CA GLN A 73 -2.32 6.01 12.24
C GLN A 73 -2.68 4.98 13.31
N TYR A 74 -2.69 3.68 12.97
CA TYR A 74 -2.92 2.62 13.95
C TYR A 74 -1.86 2.61 15.06
N ALA A 75 -0.61 2.91 14.71
CA ALA A 75 0.48 3.01 15.68
C ALA A 75 0.46 4.31 16.51
N GLY A 76 -0.46 5.24 16.26
CA GLY A 76 -0.50 6.56 16.90
C GLY A 76 0.70 7.45 16.54
N LEU A 77 1.38 7.15 15.43
CA LEU A 77 2.59 7.85 15.00
C LEU A 77 2.26 8.96 13.98
N PRO A 78 3.01 10.08 14.00
CA PRO A 78 2.79 11.16 13.06
C PRO A 78 3.10 10.71 11.62
N VAL A 79 2.23 11.08 10.69
CA VAL A 79 2.46 10.88 9.26
C VAL A 79 3.32 12.04 8.75
N THR A 80 4.55 11.76 8.33
CA THR A 80 5.51 12.78 7.88
C THR A 80 5.91 12.60 6.41
N GLY A 81 6.58 13.61 5.81
CA GLY A 81 7.15 13.53 4.47
C GLY A 81 6.12 13.39 3.34
N LYS A 82 6.44 12.62 2.28
CA LYS A 82 5.53 12.38 1.12
C LYS A 82 4.19 11.77 1.54
N SER A 83 4.16 11.01 2.64
CA SER A 83 2.95 10.41 3.21
C SER A 83 2.03 11.46 3.86
N ALA A 84 2.57 12.57 4.37
CA ALA A 84 1.78 13.64 4.99
C ALA A 84 0.89 14.35 3.97
N LYS A 85 1.39 14.58 2.75
CA LYS A 85 0.63 15.20 1.66
C LYS A 85 -0.61 14.38 1.27
N ILE A 86 -0.48 13.05 1.25
CA ILE A 86 -1.60 12.13 0.97
C ILE A 86 -2.60 12.13 2.12
N TYR A 87 -2.12 12.19 3.36
CA TYR A 87 -2.97 12.29 4.55
C TYR A 87 -3.78 13.60 4.59
N GLN A 88 -3.15 14.74 4.26
CA GLN A 88 -3.81 16.05 4.19
C GLN A 88 -4.90 16.09 3.10
N LEU A 89 -4.61 15.59 1.89
CA LEU A 89 -5.55 15.57 0.77
C LEU A 89 -6.80 14.71 1.04
N LYS A 90 -6.66 13.61 1.81
CA LYS A 90 -7.77 12.69 2.11
C LYS A 90 -8.63 13.09 3.32
N ASN A 91 -8.11 13.91 4.23
CA ASN A 91 -8.82 14.31 5.45
C ASN A 91 -9.33 15.77 5.42
N GLY A 92 -9.27 16.45 4.27
CA GLY A 92 -9.79 17.82 4.13
C GLY A 92 -9.04 18.88 4.96
N LEU A 93 -7.89 18.53 5.52
CA LEU A 93 -7.01 19.47 6.21
C LEU A 93 -6.15 20.16 5.14
N ALA A 94 -6.78 21.07 4.39
CA ALA A 94 -6.05 22.14 3.74
C ALA A 94 -5.43 23.02 4.84
N ALA A 95 -4.13 23.27 4.73
CA ALA A 95 -3.41 24.19 5.59
C ALA A 95 -4.06 25.59 5.58
#